data_AF-A0AB33T7M1-F1
#
_entry.id   AF-A0AB33T7M1-F1
#
_cell.length_a   1.000
_cell.length_b   1.000
_cell.length_c   1.000
_cell.angle_alpha   90.00
_cell.angle_beta   90.00
_cell.angle_gamma   90.00
#
_symmetry.space_group_name_H-M   'P 1'
#
loop_
_entity.id
_entity.type
_entity.pdbx_description
1 polymer ?
#
loop_
_entity_poly.entity_id
_entity_poly.type
_entity_poly.pdbx_seq_one_letter_code
_entity_poly.pdbx_strand_id
1 'polypeptide(L)'
;MDRSTPIGRAVAGFYLAFEAVDDSDRLREAANSVGSRQAPESDSRGKYLALANAITNVEKIRRHAARTLRDIAASASNTATRLTDSRTGLPSDINDAINAAVRHESVAVCQRAVGMINDQTRLVLDLDEVTATMSVEEWLMSHRLAD
;
A
#
# COMPACT_ATOMS: atom_id res chain seq x y z
N MET A 1 5.47 -10.97 -2.84
CA MET A 1 4.81 -9.75 -3.37
C MET A 1 5.70 -9.13 -4.42
N ASP A 2 5.10 -8.59 -5.49
CA ASP A 2 5.85 -7.79 -6.47
C ASP A 2 6.34 -6.49 -5.81
N ARG A 3 7.65 -6.29 -5.73
CA ARG A 3 8.29 -5.08 -5.16
C ARG A 3 8.84 -4.15 -6.26
N SER A 4 8.56 -4.44 -7.53
CA SER A 4 9.01 -3.62 -8.66
C SER A 4 8.10 -2.42 -8.92
N THR A 5 6.93 -2.38 -8.28
CA THR A 5 5.96 -1.28 -8.41
C THR A 5 5.92 -0.44 -7.13
N PRO A 6 5.61 0.88 -7.23
CA PRO A 6 5.46 1.74 -6.05
C PRO A 6 4.44 1.19 -5.04
N ILE A 7 3.27 0.72 -5.51
CA ILE A 7 2.26 0.07 -4.66
C ILE A 7 2.84 -1.18 -4.02
N GLY A 8 3.52 -2.02 -4.79
CA GLY A 8 4.16 -3.24 -4.30
C GLY A 8 5.15 -3.01 -3.17
N ARG A 9 5.99 -1.97 -3.28
CA ARG A 9 6.94 -1.56 -2.23
C ARG A 9 6.22 -1.04 -0.99
N ALA A 10 5.20 -0.20 -1.15
CA ALA A 10 4.41 0.29 -0.02
C ALA A 10 3.72 -0.86 0.73
N VAL A 11 3.11 -1.82 0.01
CA VAL A 11 2.48 -2.99 0.64
C VAL A 11 3.53 -3.86 1.34
N ALA A 12 4.70 -4.10 0.74
CA ALA A 12 5.77 -4.83 1.40
C ALA A 12 6.23 -4.14 2.69
N GLY A 13 6.34 -2.80 2.68
CA GLY A 13 6.70 -2.01 3.85
C GLY A 13 5.68 -2.14 4.98
N PHE A 14 4.39 -2.11 4.63
CA PHE A 14 3.30 -2.38 5.55
C PHE A 14 3.41 -3.76 6.22
N TYR A 15 3.63 -4.83 5.45
CA TYR A 15 3.73 -6.18 6.02
C TYR A 15 4.94 -6.35 6.94
N LEU A 16 6.07 -5.72 6.61
CA LEU A 16 7.24 -5.73 7.49
C LEU A 16 6.95 -4.97 8.80
N ALA A 17 6.24 -3.83 8.74
CA ALA A 17 5.83 -3.11 9.94
C ALA A 17 4.87 -3.95 10.79
N PHE A 18 3.93 -4.63 10.15
CA PHE A 18 3.01 -5.55 10.81
C PHE A 18 3.75 -6.66 11.54
N GLU A 19 4.68 -7.34 10.87
CA GLU A 19 5.48 -8.42 11.44
C GLU A 19 6.32 -7.93 12.63
N ALA A 20 7.00 -6.78 12.50
CA ALA A 20 7.80 -6.22 13.57
C ALA A 20 6.98 -5.90 14.84
N VAL A 21 5.78 -5.36 14.67
CA VAL A 21 4.88 -5.00 15.78
C VAL A 21 4.27 -6.26 16.42
N ASP A 22 3.85 -7.25 15.62
CA ASP A 22 3.32 -8.53 16.11
C ASP A 22 4.39 -9.34 16.87
N ASP A 23 5.62 -9.39 16.35
CA ASP A 23 6.73 -10.10 16.99
C ASP A 23 7.17 -9.43 18.31
N SER A 24 7.23 -8.09 18.34
CA SER A 24 7.52 -7.32 19.56
C SER A 24 6.50 -7.64 20.66
N ASP A 25 5.21 -7.67 20.32
CA ASP A 25 4.16 -8.02 21.28
C ASP A 25 4.28 -9.45 21.78
N ARG A 26 4.53 -10.42 20.90
CA ARG A 26 4.70 -11.83 21.31
C ARG A 26 5.88 -12.02 22.26
N LEU A 27 6.99 -11.33 22.02
CA LEU A 27 8.15 -11.37 22.92
C LEU A 27 7.82 -10.77 24.29
N ARG A 28 7.07 -9.65 24.32
CA ARG A 28 6.62 -9.01 25.55
C ARG A 28 5.64 -9.87 26.33
N GLU A 29 4.67 -10.49 25.67
CA GLU A 29 3.73 -11.44 26.26
C GLU A 29 4.46 -12.66 26.85
N ALA A 30 5.42 -13.24 26.11
CA ALA A 30 6.24 -14.35 26.59
C ALA A 30 7.06 -13.96 27.83
N ALA A 31 7.70 -12.79 27.84
CA ALA A 31 8.47 -12.29 29.00
C ALA A 31 7.57 -12.08 30.24
N ASN A 32 6.38 -11.49 30.05
CA ASN A 32 5.44 -11.24 31.14
C ASN A 32 4.79 -12.52 31.69
N SER A 33 4.62 -13.56 30.86
CA SER A 33 4.09 -14.86 31.29
C SER A 33 4.96 -15.55 32.34
N VAL A 34 6.26 -15.23 32.40
CA VAL A 34 7.23 -15.75 33.37
C VAL A 34 7.24 -14.95 34.68
N GLY A 35 6.68 -13.72 34.70
CA GLY A 35 6.83 -12.75 35.79
C GLY A 35 5.60 -12.47 36.68
N SER A 36 4.46 -13.11 36.43
CA SER A 36 3.14 -12.83 37.05
C SER A 36 2.29 -11.75 36.34
N ARG A 37 0.98 -11.95 36.51
CA ARG A 37 -0.13 -11.66 35.58
C ARG A 37 -0.77 -10.29 35.85
N GLN A 38 -0.54 -9.31 34.98
CA GLN A 38 -1.52 -8.28 34.58
C GLN A 38 -0.88 -7.24 33.65
N ALA A 39 -0.90 -7.51 32.35
CA ALA A 39 -1.10 -6.44 31.37
C ALA A 39 -2.63 -6.35 31.14
N PRO A 40 -3.22 -5.16 30.97
CA PRO A 40 -4.65 -5.04 30.78
C PRO A 40 -5.03 -5.66 29.43
N GLU A 41 -5.72 -6.81 29.44
CA GLU A 41 -6.19 -7.55 28.25
C GLU A 41 -6.96 -6.65 27.24
N SER A 42 -7.55 -5.56 27.73
CA SER A 42 -8.25 -4.55 26.92
C SER A 42 -7.32 -3.79 25.95
N ASP A 43 -6.07 -3.53 26.34
CA ASP A 43 -5.11 -2.76 25.53
C ASP A 43 -4.58 -3.62 24.37
N SER A 44 -4.24 -4.88 24.64
CA SER A 44 -3.85 -5.87 23.62
C SER A 44 -4.97 -6.15 22.62
N ARG A 45 -6.23 -6.27 23.08
CA ARG A 45 -7.37 -6.49 22.17
C ARG A 45 -7.58 -5.31 21.21
N GLY A 46 -7.42 -4.08 21.69
CA GLY A 46 -7.50 -2.88 20.86
C GLY A 46 -6.41 -2.88 19.78
N LYS A 47 -5.18 -3.23 20.16
CA LYS A 47 -4.04 -3.35 19.25
C LYS A 47 -4.24 -4.43 18.18
N TYR A 48 -4.63 -5.65 18.54
CA TYR A 48 -4.90 -6.72 17.56
C TYR A 48 -6.05 -6.38 16.61
N LEU A 49 -7.09 -5.69 17.10
CA LEU A 49 -8.17 -5.19 16.23
C LEU A 49 -7.67 -4.13 15.25
N ALA A 50 -6.80 -3.22 15.69
CA ALA A 50 -6.18 -2.23 14.83
C ALA A 50 -5.31 -2.89 13.74
N LEU A 51 -4.50 -3.88 14.11
CA LEU A 51 -3.70 -4.69 13.20
C LEU A 51 -4.57 -5.40 12.15
N ALA A 52 -5.66 -6.07 12.56
CA ALA A 52 -6.57 -6.75 11.64
C ALA A 52 -7.28 -5.80 10.67
N ASN A 53 -7.69 -4.62 11.17
CA ASN A 53 -8.30 -3.58 10.35
C ASN A 53 -7.31 -3.01 9.34
N ALA A 54 -6.06 -2.77 9.75
CA ALA A 54 -5.02 -2.25 8.88
C ALA A 54 -4.73 -3.20 7.71
N ILE A 55 -4.56 -4.51 7.97
CA ILE A 55 -4.39 -5.53 6.91
C ILE A 55 -5.58 -5.49 5.94
N THR A 56 -6.80 -5.48 6.49
CA THR A 56 -8.02 -5.48 5.68
C THR A 56 -8.08 -4.27 4.76
N ASN A 57 -7.69 -3.10 5.26
CA ASN A 57 -7.68 -1.85 4.51
C ASN A 57 -6.61 -1.84 3.42
N VAL A 58 -5.38 -2.28 3.72
CA VAL A 58 -4.31 -2.40 2.72
C VAL A 58 -4.73 -3.31 1.56
N GLU A 59 -5.33 -4.44 1.86
CA GLU A 59 -5.83 -5.35 0.82
C GLU A 59 -6.98 -4.76 -0.01
N LYS A 60 -7.87 -3.97 0.62
CA LYS A 60 -8.91 -3.23 -0.12
C LYS A 60 -8.30 -2.18 -1.05
N ILE A 61 -7.33 -1.40 -0.57
CA ILE A 61 -6.63 -0.37 -1.35
C ILE A 61 -5.92 -1.01 -2.55
N ARG A 62 -5.12 -2.05 -2.30
CA ARG A 62 -4.37 -2.79 -3.34
C ARG A 62 -5.32 -3.33 -4.42
N ARG A 63 -6.42 -3.98 -4.02
CA ARG A 63 -7.41 -4.53 -4.96
C ARG A 63 -8.19 -3.45 -5.70
N HIS A 64 -8.42 -2.29 -5.09
CA HIS A 64 -9.06 -1.17 -5.76
C HIS A 64 -8.14 -0.56 -6.81
N ALA A 65 -6.90 -0.22 -6.46
CA ALA A 65 -5.92 0.32 -7.39
C ALA A 65 -5.69 -0.62 -8.58
N ALA A 66 -5.52 -1.92 -8.34
CA ALA A 66 -5.35 -2.91 -9.42
C ALA A 66 -6.58 -3.06 -10.33
N ARG A 67 -7.79 -2.73 -9.86
CA ARG A 67 -8.99 -2.68 -10.71
C ARG A 67 -8.98 -1.39 -11.54
N THR A 68 -8.79 -0.25 -10.90
CA THR A 68 -8.76 1.06 -11.58
C THR A 68 -7.70 1.12 -12.67
N LEU A 69 -6.49 0.58 -12.43
CA LEU A 69 -5.44 0.49 -13.44
C LEU A 69 -5.84 -0.35 -14.66
N ARG A 70 -6.56 -1.46 -14.45
CA ARG A 70 -7.07 -2.29 -15.54
C ARG A 70 -8.17 -1.57 -16.32
N ASP A 71 -9.04 -0.84 -15.63
CA ASP A 71 -10.13 -0.07 -16.25
C ASP A 71 -9.57 1.07 -17.11
N ILE A 72 -8.52 1.76 -16.66
CA ILE A 72 -7.79 2.78 -17.44
C ILE A 72 -7.22 2.16 -18.71
N ALA A 73 -6.50 1.03 -18.59
CA ALA A 73 -5.91 0.35 -19.73
C ALA A 73 -6.98 -0.13 -20.75
N ALA A 74 -8.09 -0.68 -20.26
CA ALA A 74 -9.20 -1.11 -21.10
C ALA A 74 -9.87 0.07 -21.82
N SER A 75 -10.10 1.18 -21.11
CA SER A 75 -10.67 2.42 -21.68
C SER A 75 -9.79 2.99 -22.79
N ALA A 76 -8.47 3.02 -22.56
CA ALA A 76 -7.51 3.47 -23.55
C ALA A 76 -7.47 2.57 -24.79
N SER A 77 -7.48 1.25 -24.60
CA SER A 77 -7.54 0.28 -25.70
C SER A 77 -8.81 0.46 -26.53
N ASN A 78 -9.98 0.61 -25.89
CA ASN A 78 -11.24 0.85 -26.59
C ASN A 78 -11.25 2.18 -27.36
N THR A 79 -10.63 3.21 -26.77
CA THR A 79 -10.49 4.52 -27.41
C THR A 79 -9.61 4.43 -28.65
N ALA A 80 -8.47 3.76 -28.56
CA ALA A 80 -7.56 3.54 -29.69
C ALA A 80 -8.23 2.74 -30.83
N THR A 81 -8.97 1.67 -30.50
CA THR A 81 -9.73 0.89 -31.50
C THR A 81 -10.76 1.76 -32.22
N ARG A 82 -11.60 2.48 -31.48
CA ARG A 82 -12.64 3.37 -32.06
C ARG A 82 -12.05 4.43 -32.99
N LEU A 83 -10.90 5.00 -32.61
CA LEU A 83 -10.19 5.99 -33.42
C LEU A 83 -9.62 5.37 -34.69
N THR A 84 -9.08 4.16 -34.61
CA THR A 84 -8.59 3.41 -35.78
C THR A 84 -9.70 3.09 -36.77
N ASP A 85 -10.90 2.77 -36.27
CA ASP A 85 -12.08 2.47 -37.09
C ASP A 85 -12.68 3.71 -37.77
N SER A 86 -12.55 4.90 -37.15
CA SER A 86 -13.14 6.17 -37.62
C SER A 86 -12.28 6.88 -38.69
N ARG A 87 -11.58 6.11 -39.52
CA ARG A 87 -10.27 6.37 -40.16
C ARG A 87 -10.14 7.52 -41.20
N THR A 88 -10.66 8.72 -40.96
CA THR A 88 -10.30 9.90 -41.76
C THR A 88 -9.88 11.09 -40.88
N GLY A 89 -8.65 11.58 -41.08
CA GLY A 89 -8.18 12.88 -40.55
C GLY A 89 -7.61 12.92 -39.14
N LEU A 90 -7.28 11.77 -38.52
CA LEU A 90 -6.65 11.78 -37.19
C LEU A 90 -5.19 12.27 -37.24
N PRO A 91 -4.78 13.13 -36.30
CA PRO A 91 -3.38 13.51 -36.10
C PRO A 91 -2.47 12.29 -35.87
N SER A 92 -1.24 12.34 -36.39
CA SER A 92 -0.27 11.23 -36.26
C SER A 92 0.17 10.95 -34.82
N ASP A 93 0.02 11.92 -33.91
CA ASP A 93 0.43 11.89 -32.51
C ASP A 93 -0.66 11.41 -31.55
N ILE A 94 -1.84 11.01 -32.04
CA ILE A 94 -2.98 10.65 -31.19
C ILE A 94 -2.69 9.49 -30.23
N ASN A 95 -1.90 8.50 -30.69
CA ASN A 95 -1.50 7.38 -29.83
C ASN A 95 -0.55 7.83 -28.71
N ASP A 96 0.32 8.78 -28.98
CA ASP A 96 1.22 9.34 -27.97
C ASP A 96 0.45 10.15 -26.92
N ALA A 97 -0.56 10.91 -27.37
CA ALA A 97 -1.47 11.62 -26.47
C ALA A 97 -2.27 10.66 -25.57
N ILE A 98 -2.78 9.55 -26.13
CA ILE A 98 -3.47 8.51 -25.34
C ILE A 98 -2.51 7.88 -24.32
N ASN A 99 -1.29 7.53 -24.73
CA ASN A 99 -0.29 6.94 -23.84
C ASN A 99 0.13 7.90 -22.72
N ALA A 100 0.27 9.19 -23.02
CA ALA A 100 0.58 10.22 -22.03
C ALA A 100 -0.55 10.38 -21.01
N ALA A 101 -1.80 10.41 -21.46
CA ALA A 101 -2.98 10.47 -20.58
C ALA A 101 -3.07 9.24 -19.67
N VAL A 102 -2.92 8.03 -20.25
CA VAL A 102 -2.91 6.77 -19.50
C VAL A 102 -1.80 6.75 -18.44
N ARG A 103 -0.59 7.21 -18.80
CA ARG A 103 0.52 7.29 -17.85
C ARG A 103 0.23 8.28 -16.73
N HIS A 104 -0.33 9.44 -17.03
CA HIS A 104 -0.66 10.45 -16.05
C HIS A 104 -1.71 9.95 -15.03
N GLU A 105 -2.84 9.41 -15.52
CA GLU A 105 -3.85 8.78 -14.66
C GLU A 105 -3.28 7.58 -13.91
N SER A 106 -2.44 6.82 -14.63
CA SER A 106 -1.50 5.79 -14.17
C SER A 106 -0.89 6.10 -12.80
N VAL A 107 -0.09 7.15 -12.86
CA VAL A 107 0.73 7.67 -11.77
C VAL A 107 -0.14 8.22 -10.64
N ALA A 108 -1.20 8.96 -10.95
CA ALA A 108 -2.08 9.52 -9.94
C ALA A 108 -2.76 8.45 -9.08
N VAL A 109 -3.24 7.35 -9.71
CA VAL A 109 -3.82 6.20 -9.00
C VAL A 109 -2.78 5.54 -8.09
N CYS A 110 -1.57 5.32 -8.62
CA CYS A 110 -0.48 4.72 -7.86
C CYS A 110 -0.07 5.57 -6.66
N GLN A 111 0.13 6.88 -6.85
CA GLN A 111 0.49 7.82 -5.78
C GLN A 111 -0.55 7.85 -4.67
N ARG A 112 -1.84 7.91 -5.03
CA ARG A 112 -2.93 7.88 -4.06
C ARG A 112 -2.94 6.57 -3.26
N ALA A 113 -2.81 5.44 -3.95
CA ALA A 113 -2.80 4.13 -3.29
C ALA A 113 -1.60 3.98 -2.34
N VAL A 114 -0.40 4.41 -2.77
CA VAL A 114 0.80 4.43 -1.94
C VAL A 114 0.60 5.29 -0.69
N GLY A 115 0.06 6.51 -0.83
CA GLY A 115 -0.24 7.38 0.32
C GLY A 115 -1.15 6.68 1.34
N MET A 116 -2.26 6.10 0.87
CA MET A 116 -3.20 5.41 1.76
C MET A 116 -2.58 4.17 2.45
N ILE A 117 -1.67 3.44 1.77
CA ILE A 117 -0.96 2.30 2.38
C ILE A 117 0.07 2.78 3.39
N ASN A 118 0.77 3.88 3.10
CA ASN A 118 1.71 4.49 4.03
C ASN A 118 1.01 5.00 5.28
N ASP A 119 -0.22 5.52 5.16
CA ASP A 119 -1.05 5.88 6.32
C ASP A 119 -1.38 4.66 7.19
N GLN A 120 -1.68 3.50 6.58
CA GLN A 120 -1.87 2.25 7.34
C GLN A 120 -0.55 1.75 7.95
N THR A 121 0.58 1.95 7.27
CA THR A 121 1.91 1.61 7.79
C THR A 121 2.24 2.45 9.02
N ARG A 122 2.00 3.77 8.96
CA ARG A 122 2.14 4.69 10.08
C ARG A 122 1.29 4.23 11.27
N LEU A 123 0.01 3.97 11.04
CA LEU A 123 -0.90 3.46 12.06
C LEU A 123 -0.38 2.20 12.76
N VAL A 124 0.23 1.27 12.01
CA VAL A 124 0.82 0.06 12.59
C VAL A 124 2.07 0.38 13.41
N LEU A 125 2.99 1.18 12.88
CA LEU A 125 4.22 1.57 13.58
C LEU A 125 3.93 2.32 14.89
N ASP A 126 2.83 3.09 14.95
CA ASP A 126 2.36 3.78 16.16
C ASP A 126 1.88 2.83 17.27
N LEU A 127 1.64 1.55 16.97
CA LEU A 127 1.18 0.57 17.97
C LEU A 127 2.32 0.01 18.83
N ASP A 128 3.58 0.27 18.50
CA ASP A 128 4.75 -0.16 19.25
C ASP A 128 5.70 1.00 19.50
N GLU A 129 6.12 1.17 20.75
CA GLU A 129 6.93 2.33 21.18
C GLU A 129 8.28 2.41 20.46
N VAL A 130 8.89 1.27 20.11
CA VAL A 130 10.19 1.23 19.43
C VAL A 130 10.01 1.72 18.00
N THR A 131 8.99 1.21 17.30
CA THR A 131 8.74 1.59 15.91
C THR A 131 8.07 2.95 15.76
N ALA A 132 7.39 3.45 16.78
CA ALA A 132 6.67 4.72 16.73
C ALA A 132 7.60 5.91 16.47
N THR A 133 8.86 5.83 16.88
CA THR A 133 9.86 6.91 16.69
C THR A 133 10.32 7.07 15.24
N MET A 134 10.16 6.05 14.39
CA MET A 134 10.65 6.05 13.01
C MET A 134 9.54 6.47 12.05
N SER A 135 9.85 7.37 11.11
CA SER A 135 8.91 7.74 10.04
C SER A 135 8.67 6.58 9.06
N VAL A 136 7.59 6.65 8.28
CA VAL A 136 7.32 5.64 7.22
C VAL A 136 8.41 5.69 6.15
N GLU A 137 8.95 6.86 5.83
CA GLU A 137 10.02 7.00 4.84
C GLU A 137 11.31 6.32 5.31
N GLU A 138 11.73 6.59 6.54
CA GLU A 138 12.88 5.92 7.17
C GLU A 138 12.67 4.41 7.29
N TRP A 139 11.44 3.99 7.64
CA TRP A 139 11.05 2.58 7.65
C TRP A 139 11.23 1.93 6.27
N LEU A 140 10.75 2.57 5.20
CA LEU A 140 10.89 2.04 3.85
C LEU A 140 12.35 2.04 3.39
N MET A 141 13.13 3.08 3.69
CA MET A 141 14.55 3.17 3.36
C MET A 141 15.37 2.06 4.05
N SER A 142 15.16 1.84 5.35
CA SER A 142 15.86 0.79 6.10
C SER A 142 15.61 -0.62 5.54
N HIS A 143 14.47 -0.82 4.89
CA HIS A 143 14.10 -2.08 4.22
C HIS A 143 14.37 -2.10 2.71
N ARG A 144 15.02 -1.06 2.15
CA ARG A 144 15.30 -0.91 0.71
C ARG A 144 14.05 -0.97 -0.17
N LEU A 145 12.99 -0.31 0.30
CA LEU A 145 11.69 -0.19 -0.35
C LEU A 145 11.39 1.24 -0.84
N ALA A 146 12.22 2.21 -0.46
CA ALA A 146 12.30 3.52 -1.09
C ALA A 146 13.55 3.56 -1.99
N ASP A 147 13.45 4.27 -3.11
CA ASP A 147 14.58 4.54 -4.03
C ASP A 147 15.41 5.72 -3.53
#